data_AF-A0A0M8Z1K5-F1
#
_entry.id   AF-A0A0M8Z1K5-F1
#
_cell.length_a   1.000
_cell.length_b   1.000
_cell.length_c   1.000
_cell.angle_alpha   90.00
_cell.angle_beta   90.00
_cell.angle_gamma   90.00
#
_symmetry.space_group_name_H-M   'P 1'
#
loop_
_entity.id
_entity.type
_entity.pdbx_description
1 polymer ?
#
loop_
_entity_poly.entity_id
_entity_poly.type
_entity_poly.pdbx_seq_one_letter_code
_entity_poly.pdbx_strand_id
1 'polypeptide(L)'
;MGAKSWWSQTDSRLLEAALGLAALLVGVFGVLFPALGVAGLMDPTYTREVEAATATQVPEIVTDAVAGHDVTLAGTHQADLVFADPDLGQRLLLALPEIVAGLLLFLILALLFKMARTLRGGDVFVPVNARRLSVIGLVVLVYAVLAPVLPTLTTGMLVSGTPMAEQVPFSVTFTGEYVLLAFLILALGEVFRRGTKLRADMEGLV
;
A
#
# COMPACT_ATOMS: atom_id res chain seq x y z
N MET A 1 19.24 -31.27 -24.53
CA MET A 1 19.79 -30.72 -23.27
C MET A 1 18.62 -30.19 -22.45
N GLY A 2 18.15 -30.96 -21.47
CA GLY A 2 16.98 -30.59 -20.65
C GLY A 2 17.39 -29.57 -19.59
N ALA A 3 16.78 -28.38 -19.62
CA ALA A 3 16.90 -27.41 -18.54
C ALA A 3 16.34 -28.06 -17.26
N LYS A 4 17.21 -28.39 -16.31
CA LYS A 4 16.81 -28.82 -14.96
C LYS A 4 16.07 -27.65 -14.31
N SER A 5 14.74 -27.74 -14.26
CA SER A 5 13.91 -26.87 -13.44
C SER A 5 14.41 -26.98 -12.00
N TRP A 6 14.99 -25.90 -11.49
CA TRP A 6 15.55 -25.81 -10.14
C TRP A 6 14.47 -25.60 -9.07
N TRP A 7 13.20 -25.52 -9.48
CA TRP A 7 12.07 -25.28 -8.59
C TRP A 7 11.60 -26.60 -7.96
N SER A 8 11.88 -26.78 -6.67
CA SER A 8 11.47 -27.97 -5.93
C SER A 8 10.03 -27.85 -5.40
N GLN A 9 9.36 -28.98 -5.15
CA GLN A 9 8.02 -28.97 -4.51
C GLN A 9 8.04 -28.29 -3.13
N THR A 10 9.18 -28.32 -2.45
CA THR A 10 9.42 -27.63 -1.18
C THR A 10 9.38 -26.12 -1.35
N ASP A 11 9.99 -25.56 -2.40
CA ASP A 11 9.97 -24.11 -2.65
C ASP A 11 8.56 -23.60 -2.93
N SER A 12 7.74 -24.38 -3.66
CA SER A 12 6.34 -24.02 -3.90
C SER A 12 5.52 -23.99 -2.61
N ARG A 13 5.74 -24.96 -1.69
CA ARG A 13 5.05 -24.99 -0.39
C ARG A 13 5.50 -23.84 0.52
N LEU A 14 6.79 -23.50 0.50
CA LEU A 14 7.31 -22.36 1.26
C LEU A 14 6.73 -21.05 0.74
N LEU A 15 6.63 -20.86 -0.58
CA LEU A 15 5.99 -19.70 -1.19
C LEU A 15 4.51 -19.60 -0.82
N GLU A 16 3.75 -20.70 -0.91
CA GLU A 16 2.34 -20.75 -0.50
C GLU A 16 2.18 -20.39 0.98
N ALA A 17 3.02 -20.96 1.86
CA ALA A 17 2.99 -20.68 3.30
C ALA A 17 3.34 -19.21 3.60
N ALA A 18 4.37 -18.67 2.93
CA ALA A 18 4.77 -17.27 3.09
C ALA A 18 3.67 -16.30 2.63
N LEU A 19 3.07 -16.55 1.46
CA LEU A 19 1.95 -15.74 0.96
C LEU A 19 0.71 -15.85 1.85
N GLY A 20 0.40 -17.04 2.36
CA GLY A 20 -0.70 -17.26 3.29
C GLY A 20 -0.48 -16.55 4.62
N LEU A 21 0.73 -16.62 5.18
CA LEU A 21 1.11 -15.90 6.39
C LEU A 21 1.05 -14.38 6.18
N ALA A 22 1.59 -13.88 5.07
CA ALA A 22 1.51 -12.46 4.72
C ALA A 22 0.05 -11.99 4.60
N ALA A 23 -0.81 -12.76 3.93
CA ALA A 23 -2.23 -12.43 3.82
C ALA A 23 -2.93 -12.42 5.18
N LEU A 24 -2.59 -13.37 6.06
CA LEU A 24 -3.11 -13.41 7.43
C LEU A 24 -2.66 -12.17 8.23
N LEU A 25 -1.38 -11.83 8.18
CA LEU A 25 -0.84 -10.66 8.87
C LEU A 25 -1.49 -9.37 8.36
N VAL A 26 -1.61 -9.20 7.05
CA VAL A 26 -2.28 -8.04 6.45
C VAL A 26 -3.76 -7.99 6.82
N GLY A 27 -4.46 -9.12 6.81
CA GLY A 27 -5.87 -9.17 7.22
C GLY A 27 -6.07 -8.82 8.70
N VAL A 28 -5.15 -9.26 9.57
CA VAL A 28 -5.19 -8.94 10.99
C VAL A 28 -4.81 -7.49 11.23
N PHE A 29 -3.59 -7.09 10.88
CA PHE A 29 -3.04 -5.78 11.24
C PHE A 29 -3.55 -4.64 10.35
N GLY A 30 -3.73 -4.88 9.05
CA GLY A 30 -4.17 -3.84 8.11
C GLY A 30 -5.68 -3.68 7.97
N VAL A 31 -6.48 -4.58 8.55
CA VAL A 31 -7.96 -4.53 8.41
C VAL A 31 -8.66 -4.74 9.74
N LEU A 32 -8.42 -5.87 10.41
CA LEU A 32 -9.14 -6.22 11.65
C LEU A 32 -8.83 -5.25 12.80
N PHE A 33 -7.54 -4.98 13.06
CA PHE A 33 -7.13 -4.07 14.13
C PHE A 33 -7.70 -2.65 13.95
N PRO A 34 -7.56 -2.01 12.77
CA PRO A 34 -8.18 -0.71 12.50
C PRO A 34 -9.71 -0.74 12.68
N ALA A 35 -10.38 -1.79 12.20
CA ALA A 35 -11.83 -1.94 12.34
C ALA A 35 -12.27 -2.06 13.81
N LEU A 36 -11.50 -2.76 14.65
CA LEU A 36 -11.72 -2.82 16.10
C LEU A 36 -11.49 -1.45 16.77
N GLY A 37 -10.51 -0.68 16.29
CA GLY A 37 -10.27 0.70 16.71
C GLY A 37 -11.45 1.63 16.40
N VAL A 38 -12.10 1.45 15.24
CA VAL A 38 -13.34 2.17 14.90
C VAL A 38 -14.47 1.85 15.88
N ALA A 39 -14.61 0.58 16.26
CA ALA A 39 -15.63 0.14 17.21
C ALA A 39 -15.35 0.58 18.66
N GLY A 40 -14.19 1.17 18.96
CA GLY A 40 -13.79 1.55 20.32
C GLY A 40 -13.45 0.36 21.22
N LEU A 41 -13.15 -0.80 20.62
CA LEU A 41 -12.77 -2.02 21.36
C LEU A 41 -11.27 -2.02 21.73
N MET A 42 -10.51 -1.10 21.15
CA MET A 42 -9.12 -0.80 21.50
C MET A 42 -9.00 0.70 21.72
N ASP A 43 -8.05 1.12 22.56
CA ASP A 43 -7.60 2.52 22.72
C ASP A 43 -6.36 2.73 21.82
N PRO A 44 -6.49 3.03 20.51
CA PRO A 44 -5.38 3.67 19.83
C PRO A 44 -5.19 5.04 20.44
N THR A 45 -3.94 5.43 20.69
CA THR A 45 -3.58 6.83 20.55
C THR A 45 -4.04 7.26 19.15
N TYR A 46 -5.13 8.02 19.09
CA TYR A 46 -5.69 8.55 17.85
C TYR A 46 -4.81 9.71 17.39
N THR A 47 -3.63 9.35 16.90
CA THR A 47 -2.63 10.26 16.36
C THR A 47 -2.62 10.15 14.85
N ARG A 48 -2.54 11.29 14.18
CA ARG A 48 -2.36 11.35 12.74
C ARG A 48 -1.26 12.32 12.40
N GLU A 49 -0.21 11.79 11.79
CA GLU A 49 0.87 12.61 11.28
C GLU A 49 0.39 13.45 10.08
N VAL A 50 0.73 14.74 10.10
CA VAL A 50 0.41 15.73 9.06
C VAL A 50 1.58 16.67 8.81
N GLU A 51 1.61 17.26 7.63
CA GLU A 51 2.46 18.41 7.35
C GLU A 51 1.78 19.72 7.80
N ALA A 52 2.45 20.49 8.64
CA ALA A 52 2.06 21.80 9.10
C ALA A 52 2.52 22.90 8.14
N ALA A 53 1.68 23.92 7.96
CA ALA A 53 1.97 25.08 7.13
C ALA A 53 3.22 25.85 7.57
N THR A 54 3.53 25.83 8.87
CA THR A 54 4.68 26.52 9.45
C THR A 54 5.64 25.50 10.07
N ALA A 55 6.93 25.63 9.76
CA ALA A 55 7.95 24.79 10.37
C ALA A 55 8.02 25.02 11.88
N THR A 56 8.25 23.95 12.62
CA THR A 56 8.45 24.02 14.08
C THR A 56 9.64 24.94 14.39
N GLN A 57 9.48 25.91 15.28
CA GLN A 57 10.59 26.77 15.65
C GLN A 57 11.65 25.96 16.41
N VAL A 58 12.88 25.99 15.91
CA VAL A 58 14.04 25.45 16.64
C VAL A 58 14.32 26.40 17.81
N PRO A 59 14.48 25.90 19.05
CA PRO A 59 14.80 26.75 20.19
C PRO A 59 16.05 27.59 19.93
N GLU A 60 15.98 28.87 20.28
CA GLU A 60 17.04 29.86 20.02
C GLU A 60 18.41 29.42 20.59
N ILE A 61 18.38 28.71 21.73
CA ILE A 61 19.58 28.14 22.38
C ILE A 61 20.34 27.14 21.49
N VAL A 62 19.63 26.46 20.57
CA VAL A 62 20.23 25.49 19.64
C VAL A 62 20.74 26.22 18.41
N THR A 63 20.00 27.19 17.87
CA THR A 63 20.46 28.01 16.73
C THR A 63 21.68 28.84 17.08
N ASP A 64 21.78 29.36 18.31
CA ASP A 64 22.94 30.11 18.79
C ASP A 64 24.17 29.21 18.98
N ALA A 65 23.98 27.92 19.30
CA ALA A 65 25.08 26.98 19.44
C ALA A 65 25.72 26.60 18.09
N VAL A 66 24.94 26.61 17.00
CA VAL A 66 25.47 26.45 15.63
C VAL A 66 25.83 27.76 14.96
N ALA A 67 25.45 28.92 15.52
CA ALA A 67 25.82 30.23 15.00
C ALA A 67 27.35 30.40 14.97
N GLY A 68 27.91 30.49 13.76
CA GLY A 68 29.36 30.57 13.52
C GLY A 68 30.01 29.28 12.98
N HIS A 69 29.25 28.20 12.87
CA HIS A 69 29.62 27.01 12.11
C HIS A 69 28.93 27.06 10.73
N ASP A 70 29.49 26.43 9.68
CA ASP A 70 28.93 26.39 8.31
C ASP A 70 27.72 25.45 8.19
N VAL A 71 26.89 25.39 9.24
CA VAL A 71 25.77 24.46 9.39
C VAL A 71 24.57 25.24 9.91
N THR A 72 23.44 25.12 9.21
CA THR A 72 22.16 25.68 9.65
C THR A 72 21.22 24.56 10.07
N LEU A 73 20.46 24.79 11.15
CA LEU A 73 19.43 23.87 11.63
C LEU A 73 18.06 24.49 11.36
N ALA A 74 17.25 23.84 10.53
CA ALA A 74 15.88 24.24 10.22
C ALA A 74 14.89 23.27 10.89
N GLY A 75 13.75 23.79 11.34
CA GLY A 75 12.69 22.98 11.90
C GLY A 75 11.96 22.12 10.87
N THR A 76 11.24 21.11 11.35
CA THR A 76 10.44 20.22 10.50
C THR A 76 9.01 20.75 10.34
N HIS A 77 8.39 20.41 9.22
CA HIS A 77 6.96 20.63 8.96
C HIS A 77 6.09 19.49 9.50
N GLN A 78 6.63 18.50 10.18
CA GLN A 78 5.89 17.32 10.64
C GLN A 78 5.21 17.60 12.00
N ALA A 79 3.93 17.27 12.12
CA ALA A 79 3.14 17.40 13.35
C ALA A 79 2.16 16.24 13.53
N ASP A 80 1.83 15.90 14.78
CA ASP A 80 0.81 14.90 15.09
C ASP A 80 -0.51 15.57 15.51
N LEU A 81 -1.59 15.27 14.79
CA LEU A 81 -2.94 15.59 15.22
C LEU A 81 -3.40 14.54 16.23
N VAL A 82 -3.61 14.97 17.48
CA VAL A 82 -4.09 14.12 18.57
C VAL A 82 -5.58 14.38 18.80
N PHE A 83 -6.39 13.34 18.68
CA PHE A 83 -7.83 13.40 18.95
C PHE A 83 -8.11 12.82 20.34
N ALA A 84 -8.52 13.67 21.28
CA ALA A 84 -8.71 13.29 22.69
C ALA A 84 -9.94 12.38 22.93
N ASP A 85 -11.05 12.65 22.24
CA ASP A 85 -12.26 11.83 22.30
C ASP A 85 -12.94 11.83 20.92
N PRO A 86 -12.43 11.03 19.95
CA PRO A 86 -12.98 11.05 18.61
C PRO A 86 -14.33 10.35 18.57
N ASP A 87 -15.29 10.96 17.89
CA ASP A 87 -16.57 10.31 17.59
C ASP A 87 -16.41 9.15 16.58
N LEU A 88 -17.48 8.38 16.35
CA LEU A 88 -17.45 7.25 15.40
C LEU A 88 -17.06 7.65 13.98
N GLY A 89 -17.46 8.83 13.52
CA GLY A 89 -17.12 9.34 12.20
C GLY A 89 -15.63 9.67 12.10
N GLN A 90 -15.08 10.33 13.11
CA GLN A 90 -13.66 10.66 13.20
C GLN A 90 -12.80 9.39 13.28
N ARG A 91 -13.20 8.41 14.10
CA ARG A 91 -12.52 7.10 14.17
C ARG A 91 -12.53 6.38 12.82
N LEU A 92 -13.66 6.40 12.12
CA LEU A 92 -13.76 5.83 10.77
C LEU A 92 -12.84 6.55 9.80
N LEU A 93 -12.82 7.89 9.78
CA LEU A 93 -11.95 8.68 8.91
C LEU A 93 -10.46 8.46 9.20
N LEU A 94 -10.09 8.22 10.46
CA LEU A 94 -8.73 7.87 10.86
C LEU A 94 -8.32 6.48 10.34
N ALA A 95 -9.20 5.49 10.48
CA ALA A 95 -8.90 4.10 10.09
C ALA A 95 -9.07 3.82 8.59
N LEU A 96 -9.88 4.62 7.87
CA LEU A 96 -10.26 4.36 6.49
C LEU A 96 -9.07 4.18 5.53
N PRO A 97 -8.03 5.04 5.55
CA PRO A 97 -6.89 4.87 4.64
C PRO A 97 -6.16 3.53 4.87
N GLU A 98 -5.97 3.15 6.13
CA GLU A 98 -5.30 1.91 6.51
C GLU A 98 -6.13 0.68 6.10
N ILE A 99 -7.44 0.68 6.38
CA ILE A 99 -8.35 -0.39 5.98
C ILE A 99 -8.34 -0.58 4.47
N VAL A 100 -8.45 0.51 3.70
CA VAL A 100 -8.44 0.44 2.22
C VAL A 100 -7.10 -0.10 1.72
N ALA A 101 -5.98 0.39 2.25
CA ALA A 101 -4.64 -0.11 1.90
C ALA A 101 -4.51 -1.61 2.22
N GLY A 102 -4.94 -2.03 3.41
CA GLY A 102 -4.93 -3.41 3.87
C GLY A 102 -5.77 -4.33 2.98
N LEU A 103 -6.98 -3.89 2.59
CA LEU A 103 -7.86 -4.66 1.69
C LEU A 103 -7.27 -4.83 0.28
N LEU A 104 -6.67 -3.76 -0.29
CA LEU A 104 -6.04 -3.83 -1.60
C LEU A 104 -4.81 -4.75 -1.58
N LEU A 105 -3.97 -4.63 -0.55
CA LEU A 105 -2.81 -5.50 -0.37
C LEU A 105 -3.23 -6.97 -0.14
N PHE A 106 -4.25 -7.19 0.67
CA PHE A 106 -4.82 -8.52 0.88
C PHE A 106 -5.32 -9.15 -0.43
N LEU A 107 -6.00 -8.36 -1.28
CA LEU A 107 -6.44 -8.81 -2.60
C LEU A 107 -5.25 -9.20 -3.50
N ILE A 108 -4.18 -8.40 -3.51
CA ILE A 108 -2.95 -8.71 -4.26
C ILE A 108 -2.37 -10.05 -3.77
N LEU A 109 -2.21 -10.22 -2.45
CA LEU A 109 -1.67 -11.44 -1.85
C LEU A 109 -2.55 -12.66 -2.14
N ALA A 110 -3.88 -12.51 -2.10
CA ALA A 110 -4.81 -13.58 -2.44
C ALA A 110 -4.70 -13.98 -3.93
N LEU A 111 -4.49 -13.03 -4.84
CA LEU A 111 -4.26 -13.31 -6.26
C LEU A 111 -2.92 -14.01 -6.49
N LEU A 112 -1.85 -13.55 -5.84
CA LEU A 112 -0.54 -14.18 -5.87
C LEU A 112 -0.58 -15.61 -5.31
N PHE A 113 -1.29 -15.82 -4.19
CA PHE A 113 -1.48 -17.15 -3.61
C PHE A 113 -2.19 -18.10 -4.58
N LYS A 114 -3.26 -17.62 -5.25
CA LYS A 114 -3.94 -18.39 -6.29
C LYS A 114 -3.01 -18.71 -7.47
N MET A 115 -2.13 -17.78 -7.87
CA MET A 115 -1.12 -18.02 -8.91
C MET A 115 -0.09 -19.06 -8.47
N ALA A 116 0.47 -18.94 -7.27
CA ALA A 116 1.42 -19.91 -6.71
C ALA A 116 0.84 -21.33 -6.69
N ARG A 117 -0.42 -21.48 -6.26
CA ARG A 117 -1.12 -22.77 -6.25
C ARG A 117 -1.31 -23.36 -7.64
N THR A 118 -1.53 -22.54 -8.67
CA THR A 118 -1.60 -23.03 -10.06
C THR A 118 -0.24 -23.41 -10.63
N LEU A 119 0.84 -22.70 -10.25
CA LEU A 119 2.20 -23.02 -10.66
C LEU A 119 2.68 -24.36 -10.11
N ARG A 120 2.24 -24.71 -8.89
CA ARG A 120 2.47 -26.04 -8.31
C ARG A 120 1.86 -27.17 -9.14
N GLY A 121 0.83 -26.89 -9.94
CA GLY A 121 0.24 -27.83 -10.89
C GLY A 121 1.10 -28.10 -12.13
N GLY A 122 2.22 -27.39 -12.32
CA GLY A 122 3.19 -27.63 -13.38
C GLY A 122 2.98 -26.84 -14.67
N ASP A 123 1.85 -26.13 -14.83
CA ASP A 123 1.61 -25.28 -15.99
C ASP A 123 1.72 -23.79 -15.63
N VAL A 124 2.76 -23.15 -16.17
CA VAL A 124 3.04 -21.72 -15.97
C VAL A 124 2.15 -20.85 -16.86
N PHE A 125 1.66 -21.39 -17.98
CA PHE A 125 0.97 -20.65 -19.03
C PHE A 125 -0.54 -20.86 -19.01
N VAL A 126 -1.13 -20.91 -17.82
CA VAL A 126 -2.58 -20.96 -17.69
C VAL A 126 -3.15 -19.56 -17.99
N PRO A 127 -4.08 -19.40 -18.95
CA PRO A 127 -4.66 -18.09 -19.31
C PRO A 127 -5.26 -17.32 -18.13
N VAL A 128 -5.72 -18.06 -17.11
CA VAL A 128 -6.26 -17.51 -15.85
C VAL A 128 -5.20 -16.69 -15.10
N ASN A 129 -3.93 -17.09 -15.13
CA ASN A 129 -2.85 -16.38 -14.45
C ASN A 129 -2.49 -15.06 -15.12
N ALA A 130 -2.61 -14.97 -16.46
CA ALA A 130 -2.48 -13.69 -17.17
C ALA A 130 -3.55 -12.69 -16.69
N ARG A 131 -4.81 -13.15 -16.56
CA ARG A 131 -5.90 -12.31 -16.03
C ARG A 131 -5.65 -11.88 -14.58
N ARG A 132 -5.18 -12.79 -13.71
CA ARG A 132 -4.83 -12.46 -12.32
C ARG A 132 -3.75 -11.40 -12.25
N LEU A 133 -2.71 -11.51 -13.08
CA LEU A 133 -1.61 -10.55 -13.13
C LEU A 133 -2.08 -9.16 -13.61
N SER A 134 -2.95 -9.10 -14.62
CA SER A 134 -3.57 -7.84 -15.04
C SER A 134 -4.43 -7.21 -13.92
N VAL A 135 -5.17 -8.03 -13.16
CA VAL A 135 -5.93 -7.53 -12.00
C VAL A 135 -4.99 -6.98 -10.92
N ILE A 136 -3.87 -7.67 -10.63
CA ILE A 136 -2.86 -7.16 -9.69
C ILE A 136 -2.34 -5.80 -10.17
N GLY A 137 -1.96 -5.67 -11.45
CA GLY A 137 -1.50 -4.40 -12.00
C GLY A 137 -2.53 -3.28 -11.88
N LEU A 138 -3.81 -3.57 -12.11
CA LEU A 138 -4.89 -2.60 -11.92
C LEU A 138 -5.08 -2.22 -10.44
N VAL A 139 -5.00 -3.18 -9.52
CA VAL A 139 -5.11 -2.92 -8.08
C VAL A 139 -3.95 -2.05 -7.60
N VAL A 140 -2.73 -2.31 -8.07
CA VAL A 140 -1.55 -1.47 -7.78
C VAL A 140 -1.72 -0.06 -8.36
N LEU A 141 -2.29 0.07 -9.57
CA LEU A 141 -2.58 1.38 -10.16
C LEU A 141 -3.59 2.16 -9.32
N VAL A 142 -4.67 1.51 -8.89
CA VAL A 142 -5.69 2.11 -8.01
C VAL A 142 -5.05 2.52 -6.68
N TYR A 143 -4.22 1.66 -6.10
CA TYR A 143 -3.50 1.96 -4.87
C TYR A 143 -2.55 3.17 -5.03
N ALA A 144 -1.80 3.26 -6.13
CA ALA A 144 -0.90 4.39 -6.40
C ALA A 144 -1.62 5.74 -6.41
N VAL A 145 -2.90 5.77 -6.81
CA VAL A 145 -3.73 6.98 -6.78
C VAL A 145 -4.36 7.19 -5.41
N LEU A 146 -4.89 6.14 -4.80
CA LEU A 146 -5.60 6.23 -3.52
C LEU A 146 -4.66 6.50 -2.33
N ALA A 147 -3.44 5.98 -2.36
CA ALA A 147 -2.48 6.07 -1.25
C ALA A 147 -2.17 7.50 -0.83
N PRO A 148 -1.89 8.47 -1.74
CA PRO A 148 -1.73 9.87 -1.34
C PRO A 148 -3.08 10.60 -1.19
N VAL A 149 -4.12 10.21 -1.92
CA VAL A 149 -5.40 10.95 -1.96
C VAL A 149 -6.27 10.69 -0.72
N LEU A 150 -6.42 9.42 -0.30
CA LEU A 150 -7.28 9.06 0.83
C LEU A 150 -6.83 9.70 2.14
N PRO A 151 -5.53 9.69 2.49
CA PRO A 151 -5.06 10.41 3.65
C PRO A 151 -5.38 11.90 3.54
N THR A 152 -4.99 12.60 2.47
CA THR A 152 -5.24 14.05 2.40
C THR A 152 -6.73 14.40 2.49
N LEU A 153 -7.61 13.63 1.84
CA LEU A 153 -9.07 13.82 1.94
C LEU A 153 -9.59 13.60 3.36
N THR A 154 -9.21 12.50 4.00
CA THR A 154 -9.67 12.17 5.36
C THR A 154 -9.11 13.16 6.39
N THR A 155 -7.85 13.61 6.24
CA THR A 155 -7.28 14.70 7.06
C THR A 155 -8.11 15.97 6.89
N GLY A 156 -8.38 16.38 5.65
CA GLY A 156 -9.15 17.58 5.35
C GLY A 156 -10.54 17.56 5.98
N MET A 157 -11.22 16.40 5.94
CA MET A 157 -12.50 16.22 6.63
C MET A 157 -12.38 16.31 8.15
N LEU A 158 -11.34 15.71 8.74
CA LEU A 158 -11.09 15.72 10.19
C LEU A 158 -10.81 17.12 10.73
N VAL A 159 -10.06 17.96 10.00
CA VAL A 159 -9.75 19.33 10.42
C VAL A 159 -10.80 20.35 9.98
N SER A 160 -11.73 19.98 9.09
CA SER A 160 -12.76 20.89 8.60
C SER A 160 -13.62 21.43 9.75
N GLY A 161 -13.83 22.76 9.77
CA GLY A 161 -14.57 23.42 10.85
C GLY A 161 -13.79 23.62 12.15
N THR A 162 -12.48 23.32 12.17
CA THR A 162 -11.60 23.59 13.32
C THR A 162 -10.57 24.68 12.98
N PRO A 163 -9.96 25.34 13.99
CA PRO A 163 -8.83 26.26 13.77
C PRO A 163 -7.60 25.60 13.11
N MET A 164 -7.53 24.27 13.06
CA MET A 164 -6.43 23.53 12.43
C MET A 164 -6.52 23.49 10.91
N ALA A 165 -7.67 23.82 10.31
CA ALA A 165 -7.85 23.82 8.86
C ALA A 165 -6.88 24.80 8.15
N GLU A 166 -6.52 25.91 8.78
CA GLU A 166 -5.55 26.88 8.24
C GLU A 166 -4.10 26.44 8.43
N GLN A 167 -3.84 25.53 9.38
CA GLN A 167 -2.49 25.07 9.72
C GLN A 167 -2.10 23.79 9.00
N VAL A 168 -3.05 23.04 8.45
CA VAL A 168 -2.82 21.79 7.71
C VAL A 168 -3.23 21.99 6.25
N PRO A 169 -2.30 22.36 5.35
CA PRO A 169 -2.62 22.62 3.97
C PRO A 169 -3.07 21.33 3.27
N PHE A 170 -4.06 21.46 2.38
CA PHE A 170 -4.45 20.36 1.50
C PHE A 170 -3.41 20.20 0.40
N SER A 171 -2.49 19.25 0.58
CA SER A 171 -1.47 18.90 -0.40
C SER A 171 -1.50 17.40 -0.73
N VAL A 172 -1.40 17.08 -2.02
CA VAL A 172 -1.31 15.70 -2.51
C VAL A 172 -0.07 15.60 -3.38
N THR A 173 0.90 14.82 -2.92
CA THR A 173 2.12 14.54 -3.68
C THR A 173 1.99 13.18 -4.36
N PHE A 174 2.13 13.17 -5.68
CA PHE A 174 2.09 11.93 -6.45
C PHE A 174 3.51 11.47 -6.80
N THR A 175 3.84 10.24 -6.46
CA THR A 175 5.09 9.61 -6.90
C THR A 175 4.84 8.73 -8.11
N GLY A 176 5.46 9.07 -9.24
CA GLY A 176 5.28 8.35 -10.51
C GLY A 176 5.80 6.91 -10.51
N GLU A 177 6.63 6.54 -9.53
CA GLU A 177 7.25 5.22 -9.41
C GLU A 177 6.21 4.09 -9.28
N TYR A 178 5.17 4.28 -8.47
CA TYR A 178 4.13 3.27 -8.26
C TYR A 178 3.22 3.13 -9.47
N VAL A 179 2.98 4.23 -10.18
CA VAL A 179 2.24 4.22 -11.45
C VAL A 179 3.02 3.45 -12.51
N LEU A 180 4.33 3.71 -12.63
CA LEU A 180 5.19 2.96 -13.53
C LEU A 180 5.20 1.46 -13.17
N LEU A 181 5.36 1.11 -11.89
CA LEU A 181 5.27 -0.27 -11.41
C LEU A 181 3.96 -0.95 -11.83
N ALA A 182 2.83 -0.26 -11.66
CA ALA A 182 1.53 -0.78 -12.08
C ALA A 182 1.48 -1.07 -13.58
N PHE A 183 1.97 -0.15 -14.42
CA PHE A 183 2.06 -0.35 -15.86
C PHE A 183 2.98 -1.50 -16.25
N LEU A 184 4.11 -1.67 -15.56
CA LEU A 184 5.02 -2.81 -15.79
C LEU A 184 4.34 -4.15 -15.47
N ILE A 185 3.58 -4.23 -14.37
CA ILE A 185 2.81 -5.43 -14.01
C ILE A 185 1.71 -5.70 -15.06
N LEU A 186 0.99 -4.67 -15.51
CA LEU A 186 -0.01 -4.78 -16.57
C LEU A 186 0.61 -5.28 -17.87
N ALA A 187 1.75 -4.71 -18.27
CA ALA A 187 2.50 -5.14 -19.45
C ALA A 187 2.93 -6.60 -19.33
N LEU A 188 3.38 -7.03 -18.15
CA LEU A 188 3.70 -8.44 -17.89
C LEU A 188 2.47 -9.34 -18.04
N GLY A 189 1.30 -8.94 -17.53
CA GLY A 189 0.03 -9.63 -17.75
C GLY A 189 -0.32 -9.81 -19.23
N GLU A 190 -0.10 -8.77 -20.03
CA GLU A 190 -0.34 -8.80 -21.48
C GLU A 190 0.66 -9.71 -22.22
N VAL A 191 1.94 -9.70 -21.83
CA VAL A 191 2.95 -10.62 -22.37
C VAL A 191 2.55 -12.07 -22.10
N PHE A 192 2.12 -12.38 -20.88
CA PHE A 192 1.62 -13.72 -20.54
C PHE A 192 0.41 -14.09 -21.39
N ARG A 193 -0.55 -13.18 -21.55
CA ARG A 193 -1.75 -13.41 -22.39
C ARG A 193 -1.36 -13.74 -23.83
N ARG A 194 -0.48 -12.96 -24.45
CA ARG A 194 0.01 -13.23 -25.81
C ARG A 194 0.77 -14.55 -25.91
N GLY A 195 1.61 -14.87 -24.91
CA GLY A 195 2.32 -16.14 -24.82
C GLY A 195 1.37 -17.35 -24.77
N THR A 196 0.31 -17.28 -23.97
CA THR A 196 -0.71 -18.35 -23.91
C THR A 196 -1.43 -18.56 -25.25
N LYS A 197 -1.71 -17.47 -25.98
CA LYS A 197 -2.34 -17.54 -27.30
C LYS A 197 -1.43 -18.23 -28.32
N LEU A 198 -0.15 -17.83 -28.39
CA LEU A 198 0.82 -18.42 -29.33
C LEU A 198 1.03 -19.92 -29.08
N ARG A 199 0.99 -20.35 -27.81
CA ARG A 199 1.08 -21.78 -27.46
C ARG A 199 -0.14 -22.56 -27.96
N ALA A 200 -1.34 -22.03 -27.75
CA ALA A 200 -2.57 -22.66 -28.22
C ALA A 200 -2.60 -22.77 -29.76
N ASP A 201 -2.11 -21.76 -30.47
CA ASP A 201 -2.04 -21.76 -31.94
C ASP A 201 -1.03 -22.81 -32.47
N MET A 202 0.07 -23.07 -31.76
CA MET A 202 1.05 -24.10 -32.14
C MET A 202 0.60 -25.53 -31.83
N GLU A 203 -0.10 -25.75 -30.72
CA GLU A 203 -0.66 -27.07 -30.36
C GLU A 203 -1.81 -27.49 -31.29
N GLY A 204 -2.47 -26.54 -31.98
CA GLY A 204 -3.53 -26.81 -32.95
C GLY A 204 -3.07 -27.08 -34.40
N LEU A 205 -1.77 -27.00 -34.68
CA LEU A 205 -1.19 -27.21 -36.02
C LEU A 205 -0.53 -28.59 -36.20
N VAL A 206 -0.62 -29.48 -35.19
CA VAL A 206 -0.04 -30.83 -35.19
C VAL A 206 -1.14 -31.89 -35.24
#